data_AF-A0A934V3U0-F1
#
_entry.id   AF-A0A934V3U0-F1
#
_cell.length_a   1.000
_cell.length_b   1.000
_cell.length_c   1.000
_cell.angle_alpha   90.00
_cell.angle_beta   90.00
_cell.angle_gamma   90.00
#
_symmetry.space_group_name_H-M   'P 1'
#
loop_
_entity.id
_entity.type
_entity.pdbx_description
1 polymer ?
#
loop_
_entity_poly.entity_id
_entity_poly.type
_entity_poly.pdbx_seq_one_letter_code
_entity_poly.pdbx_strand_id
1 'polypeptide(L)' 'MTSRDLPVLVGAAVSYRQARDRSARRGHVVAPPVFDRYASTWWVAVLPDGTPDDTEPDWVREANILTVLSDA' A
#
# COMPACT_ATOMS: atom_id res chain seq x y z
N MET A 1 3.77 19.85 11.47
CA MET A 1 4.38 18.51 11.55
C MET A 1 3.43 17.55 10.85
N THR A 2 3.54 17.46 9.54
CA THR A 2 2.73 16.58 8.68
C THR A 2 3.72 15.79 7.85
N SER A 3 3.78 14.48 8.10
CA SER A 3 4.64 13.55 7.38
C SER A 3 4.43 13.75 5.88
N ARG A 4 5.52 14.07 5.18
CA ARG A 4 5.52 14.43 3.76
C ARG A 4 4.90 13.33 2.91
N ASP A 5 4.19 13.79 1.88
CA ASP A 5 3.74 13.09 0.69
C ASP A 5 4.88 12.35 -0.02
N LEU A 6 5.38 11.27 0.55
CA LEU A 6 6.22 10.36 -0.22
C LEU A 6 5.31 9.64 -1.21
N PRO A 7 5.56 9.75 -2.53
CA PRO A 7 4.77 9.02 -3.50
C PRO A 7 4.88 7.53 -3.19
N VAL A 8 3.74 6.84 -3.21
CA VAL A 8 3.67 5.39 -3.06
C VAL A 8 4.20 4.78 -4.35
N LEU A 9 5.51 4.54 -4.40
CA LEU A 9 6.23 4.01 -5.55
C LEU A 9 6.41 2.49 -5.44
N VAL A 10 6.61 1.82 -6.57
CA VAL A 10 7.01 0.40 -6.60
C VAL A 10 8.28 0.20 -5.76
N GLY A 11 8.28 -0.84 -4.94
CA GLY A 11 9.35 -1.16 -4.00
C GLY A 11 9.25 -0.42 -2.66
N ALA A 12 8.37 0.57 -2.51
CA ALA A 12 8.20 1.26 -1.23
C ALA A 12 7.65 0.30 -0.17
N ALA A 13 8.35 0.20 0.96
CA ALA A 13 7.84 -0.47 2.15
C ALA A 13 6.72 0.38 2.76
N VAL A 14 5.62 -0.25 3.14
CA VAL A 14 4.43 0.44 3.65
C VAL A 14 3.85 -0.27 4.86
N SER A 15 3.22 0.52 5.74
CA SER A 15 2.22 0.00 6.67
C SER A 15 0.83 0.37 6.21
N TYR A 16 -0.13 -0.55 6.30
CA TYR A 16 -1.46 -0.38 5.74
C TYR A 16 -2.53 -1.11 6.55
N ARG A 17 -3.80 -0.81 6.26
CA ARG A 17 -4.96 -1.55 6.79
C ARG A 17 -5.80 -2.12 5.65
N GLN A 18 -6.32 -3.33 5.85
CA GLN A 18 -7.34 -3.85 4.95
C GLN A 18 -8.71 -3.32 5.37
N ALA A 19 -9.63 -3.15 4.42
CA ALA A 19 -10.97 -2.64 4.75
C ALA A 19 -11.74 -3.55 5.73
N ARG A 20 -11.43 -4.86 5.72
CA ARG A 20 -12.05 -5.87 6.59
C ARG A 20 -11.32 -6.08 7.92
N ASP A 21 -10.07 -5.63 8.04
CA ASP A 21 -9.24 -5.80 9.24
C ASP A 21 -8.56 -4.48 9.64
N ARG A 22 -8.87 -4.01 10.85
CA ARG A 22 -8.31 -2.76 11.39
C ARG A 22 -6.86 -2.90 11.84
N SER A 23 -6.33 -4.11 11.90
CA SER A 23 -4.96 -4.39 12.26
C SER A 23 -4.02 -3.80 11.21
N ALA A 24 -2.97 -3.13 11.68
CA ALA A 24 -1.93 -2.64 10.78
C ALA A 24 -1.10 -3.82 10.29
N ARG A 25 -0.93 -3.93 8.97
CA ARG A 25 -0.06 -4.90 8.30
C ARG A 25 1.11 -4.17 7.64
N ARG A 26 2.15 -4.91 7.30
CA ARG A 26 3.32 -4.41 6.56
C ARG A 26 3.48 -5.18 5.26
N GLY A 27 4.05 -4.51 4.27
CA GLY A 27 4.27 -5.06 2.94
C GLY A 27 5.04 -4.07 2.09
N HIS A 28 5.17 -4.39 0.81
CA HIS A 28 5.80 -3.51 -0.17
C HIS A 28 4.92 -3.36 -1.42
N VAL A 29 5.03 -2.23 -2.07
CA VAL A 29 4.26 -1.93 -3.29
C VAL A 29 4.86 -2.69 -4.47
N VAL A 30 4.06 -3.49 -5.16
CA VAL A 30 4.54 -4.33 -6.27
C VAL A 30 4.15 -3.82 -7.67
N ALA A 31 3.24 -2.86 -7.75
CA ALA A 31 2.85 -2.23 -9.01
C ALA A 31 2.52 -0.74 -8.82
N PRO A 32 2.62 0.09 -9.88
CA PRO A 32 2.23 1.49 -9.81
C PRO A 32 0.77 1.63 -9.36
N PRO A 33 0.43 2.64 -8.52
CA PRO A 33 -0.94 2.89 -8.13
C PRO A 33 -1.87 3.09 -9.34
N VAL A 34 -3.08 2.55 -9.25
CA VAL A 34 -4.09 2.61 -10.32
C VAL A 34 -5.27 3.45 -9.85
N PHE A 35 -5.66 4.44 -10.67
CA PHE A 35 -6.86 5.23 -10.40
C PHE A 35 -8.11 4.52 -10.97
N ASP A 36 -9.02 4.13 -10.08
CA ASP A 36 -10.35 3.67 -10.45
C ASP A 36 -11.29 4.87 -10.59
N ARG A 37 -11.64 5.20 -11.83
CA ARG A 37 -12.54 6.31 -12.16
C ARG A 37 -13.98 6.10 -11.66
N TYR A 38 -14.45 4.87 -11.52
CA TYR A 38 -15.82 4.58 -11.11
C TYR A 38 -15.97 4.78 -9.60
N ALA A 39 -14.98 4.35 -8.82
CA ALA A 39 -14.91 4.58 -7.38
C ALA A 39 -14.26 5.92 -7.00
N SER A 40 -13.71 6.67 -7.97
CA SER A 40 -12.90 7.88 -7.75
C SER A 40 -11.82 7.68 -6.67
N THR A 41 -11.09 6.57 -6.75
CA THR A 41 -10.15 6.11 -5.70
C THR A 41 -8.86 5.59 -6.32
N TRP A 42 -7.72 5.87 -5.69
CA TRP A 42 -6.44 5.21 -5.98
C TRP A 42 -6.32 3.88 -5.24
N TRP A 43 -5.93 2.85 -5.98
CA TRP A 43 -5.63 1.52 -5.48
C TRP A 43 -4.13 1.24 -5.57
N VAL A 44 -3.59 0.67 -4.51
CA VAL A 44 -2.17 0.32 -4.36
C VAL A 44 -2.10 -1.19 -4.22
N ALA A 45 -1.33 -1.86 -5.09
CA ALA A 45 -1.03 -3.28 -4.98
C ALA A 45 0.10 -3.48 -3.97
N VAL A 46 -0.20 -4.08 -2.83
CA VAL A 46 0.75 -4.33 -1.73
C VAL A 46 0.92 -5.83 -1.55
N LEU A 47 2.15 -6.33 -1.69
CA LEU A 47 2.47 -7.70 -1.29
C LEU A 47 2.83 -7.71 0.21
N PRO A 48 2.09 -8.45 1.06
CA PRO A 48 2.37 -8.48 2.49
C PRO A 48 3.73 -9.11 2.79
N ASP A 49 4.42 -8.63 3.82
CA ASP A 49 5.72 -9.18 4.23
C ASP A 49 5.62 -10.69 4.52
N GLY A 50 6.62 -11.45 4.06
CA GLY A 50 6.67 -12.91 4.22
C GLY A 50 5.79 -13.71 3.26
N THR A 51 5.13 -13.03 2.32
CA THR A 51 4.35 -13.67 1.26
C THR A 51 5.25 -13.99 0.06
N PRO A 52 5.16 -15.17 -0.56
CA PRO A 52 5.90 -15.49 -1.80
C PRO A 52 5.55 -14.53 -2.94
N ASP A 53 6.54 -14.20 -3.78
CA ASP A 53 6.40 -13.25 -4.90
C ASP A 53 5.34 -13.66 -5.96
N ASP A 54 5.01 -14.95 -6.06
CA ASP A 54 3.96 -15.48 -6.96
C ASP A 54 2.55 -15.44 -6.35
N THR A 55 2.36 -14.70 -5.25
CA THR A 55 1.05 -14.53 -4.61
C THR A 55 0.37 -13.26 -5.11
N GLU A 56 -0.93 -13.33 -5.34
CA GLU A 56 -1.73 -12.14 -5.66
C GLU A 56 -1.59 -11.07 -4.54
N PRO A 57 -1.29 -9.81 -4.88
CA PRO A 57 -1.15 -8.76 -3.89
C PRO A 57 -2.49 -8.32 -3.30
N ASP A 58 -2.43 -7.73 -2.10
CA ASP A 58 -3.55 -7.03 -1.53
C ASP A 58 -3.80 -5.72 -2.31
N TRP A 59 -5.01 -5.52 -2.80
CA TRP A 59 -5.44 -4.23 -3.33
C TRP A 59 -5.94 -3.33 -2.20
N VAL A 60 -5.16 -2.31 -1.90
CA VAL A 60 -5.37 -1.41 -0.76
C VAL A 60 -5.74 -0.02 -1.28
N ARG A 61 -6.78 0.60 -0.72
CA ARG A 61 -7.08 2.01 -1.03
C ARG A 61 -5.93 2.88 -0.54
N GLU A 62 -5.53 3.89 -1.30
CA GLU A 62 -4.49 4.84 -0.90
C GLU A 62 -4.76 5.42 0.50
N ALA A 63 -6.00 5.77 0.81
CA ALA A 63 -6.40 6.29 2.12
C ALA A 63 -6.17 5.32 3.29
N ASN A 64 -5.94 4.03 3.01
CA ASN A 64 -5.62 3.01 4.00
C ASN A 64 -4.12 2.70 4.09
N ILE A 65 -3.27 3.35 3.29
CA ILE A 65 -1.83 3.38 3.50
C ILE A 65 -1.54 4.34 4.65
N LEU A 66 -1.02 3.79 5.74
CA LEU A 66 -0.81 4.55 6.98
C LEU A 66 0.51 5.30 6.97
N THR A 67 1.56 4.67 6.45
CA THR A 67 2.92 5.24 6.42
C THR A 67 3.72 4.55 5.32
N VAL A 68 4.45 5.34 4.53
CA VAL A 68 5.55 4.86 3.69
C VAL A 68 6.79 4.80 4.55
N LEU A 69 7.33 3.60 4.74
CA LEU A 69 8.53 3.37 5.52
C LEU A 69 9.73 3.71 4.64
N SER A 70 10.45 4.78 4.99
CA SER A 70 11.75 5.08 4.38
C SER A 70 12.81 4.20 5.04
N ASP A 71 13.57 3.45 4.23
CA ASP A 71 14.82 2.85 4.70
C ASP A 71 15.75 3.99 5.16
N ALA A 72 16.22 3.89 6.40
CA ALA A 72 17.16 4.83 7.01
C ALA A 72 18.60 4.55 6.57
#